data_AF-A0A3D4HKS3-F1
#
_entry.id   AF-A0A3D4HKS3-F1
#
_cell.length_a   1.000
_cell.length_b   1.000
_cell.length_c   1.000
_cell.angle_alpha   90.00
_cell.angle_beta   90.00
_cell.angle_gamma   90.00
#
_symmetry.space_group_name_H-M   'P 1'
#
loop_
_entity.id
_entity.type
_entity.pdbx_description
1 polymer ?
#
loop_
_entity_poly.entity_id
_entity_poly.type
_entity_poly.pdbx_seq_one_letter_code
_entity_poly.pdbx_strand_id
1 'polypeptide(L)'
;MLEALKKSLGLDRNERTLKRYASVVSRINALEPSMQSLSDDELANLGPLFRERAIGGESLDELLPEVFAAVREVSGRTLGLRHFDVQLMGGMALHEGKIAEM
;
A
#
# COMPACT_ATOMS: atom_id res chain seq x y z
N MET A 1 -6.38 33.25 3.99
CA MET A 1 -7.72 33.12 4.61
C MET A 1 -8.55 32.01 3.96
N LEU A 2 -8.71 31.99 2.63
CA LEU A 2 -9.47 30.94 1.92
C LEU A 2 -8.84 29.53 2.03
N GLU A 3 -7.52 29.41 1.90
CA GLU A 3 -6.82 28.11 2.03
C GLU A 3 -6.87 27.55 3.46
N ALA A 4 -6.71 28.40 4.47
CA ALA A 4 -6.89 28.01 5.87
C ALA A 4 -8.33 27.52 6.16
N LEU A 5 -9.33 28.14 5.52
CA LEU A 5 -10.72 27.72 5.60
C LEU A 5 -10.97 26.37 4.90
N LYS A 6 -10.42 26.15 3.69
CA LYS A 6 -10.50 24.85 3.00
C LYS A 6 -9.86 23.74 3.83
N LYS A 7 -8.70 24.00 4.45
CA LYS A 7 -8.04 23.06 5.36
C LYS A 7 -8.89 22.77 6.61
N SER A 8 -9.40 23.80 7.26
CA SER A 8 -10.29 23.69 8.43
C SER A 8 -11.59 22.92 8.14
N LEU A 9 -12.11 23.03 6.91
CA LEU A 9 -13.31 22.31 6.46
C LEU A 9 -12.97 20.94 5.84
N GLY A 10 -11.70 20.53 5.87
CA GLY A 10 -11.23 19.27 5.30
C GLY A 10 -11.49 19.15 3.80
N LEU A 11 -11.56 20.26 3.06
CA LEU A 11 -11.74 20.33 1.59
C LEU A 11 -10.40 20.29 0.84
N ASP A 12 -9.28 20.26 1.54
CA ASP A 12 -7.96 20.11 0.94
C ASP A 12 -7.80 18.72 0.30
N ARG A 13 -7.46 18.70 -1.00
CA ARG A 13 -7.38 17.44 -1.76
C ARG A 13 -6.18 16.59 -1.36
N ASN A 14 -5.06 17.22 -1.00
CA ASN A 14 -3.85 16.52 -0.61
C ASN A 14 -4.05 15.85 0.75
N GLU A 15 -4.58 16.57 1.73
CA GLU A 15 -4.90 16.04 3.05
C GLU A 15 -5.89 14.87 2.97
N ARG A 16 -6.93 14.97 2.13
CA ARG A 16 -7.86 13.86 1.86
C ARG A 16 -7.16 12.63 1.27
N THR A 17 -6.27 12.86 0.30
CA THR A 17 -5.50 11.78 -0.34
C THR A 17 -4.58 11.09 0.68
N LEU A 18 -3.85 11.87 1.49
CA LEU A 18 -3.00 11.35 2.55
C LEU A 18 -3.79 10.56 3.60
N LYS A 19 -4.98 11.04 4.00
CA LYS A 19 -5.87 10.30 4.91
C LYS A 19 -6.31 8.95 4.32
N ARG A 20 -6.64 8.91 3.03
CA ARG A 20 -6.98 7.66 2.33
C ARG A 20 -5.79 6.70 2.29
N TYR A 21 -4.59 7.18 1.94
CA TYR A 21 -3.39 6.35 1.96
C TYR A 21 -3.08 5.84 3.38
N ALA A 22 -3.21 6.66 4.41
CA ALA A 22 -3.01 6.24 5.80
C ALA A 22 -3.99 5.12 6.21
N SER A 23 -5.23 5.19 5.75
CA SER A 23 -6.21 4.11 5.96
C SER A 23 -5.81 2.81 5.26
N VAL A 24 -5.29 2.90 4.03
CA VAL A 24 -4.78 1.72 3.30
C VAL A 24 -3.52 1.16 3.97
N VAL A 25 -2.61 2.01 4.45
CA VAL A 25 -1.44 1.59 5.24
C VAL A 25 -1.87 0.82 6.48
N SER A 26 -2.92 1.25 7.18
CA SER A 26 -3.44 0.52 8.33
C SER A 26 -3.91 -0.89 7.96
N ARG A 27 -4.54 -1.06 6.78
CA ARG A 27 -4.91 -2.38 6.24
C ARG A 27 -3.67 -3.22 5.91
N ILE A 28 -2.65 -2.62 5.29
CA ILE A 28 -1.38 -3.31 4.98
C ILE A 28 -0.68 -3.77 6.27
N ASN A 29 -0.60 -2.91 7.29
CA ASN A 29 0.00 -3.23 8.58
C ASN A 29 -0.75 -4.37 9.29
N ALA A 30 -2.07 -4.42 9.17
CA ALA A 30 -2.87 -5.50 9.74
C ALA A 30 -2.63 -6.87 9.09
N LEU A 31 -2.13 -6.90 7.84
CA LEU A 31 -1.75 -8.13 7.13
C LEU A 31 -0.32 -8.59 7.44
N GLU A 32 0.49 -7.77 8.11
CA GLU A 32 1.90 -8.10 8.40
C GLU A 32 2.07 -9.42 9.17
N PRO A 33 1.28 -9.73 10.23
CA PRO A 33 1.41 -11.00 10.94
C PRO A 33 1.12 -12.23 10.07
N SER A 34 0.16 -12.13 9.13
CA SER A 34 -0.12 -13.25 8.23
C SER A 34 1.01 -13.44 7.22
N MET A 35 1.57 -12.36 6.67
CA MET A 35 2.72 -12.46 5.76
C MET A 35 3.96 -13.03 6.45
N GLN A 36 4.25 -12.62 7.69
CA GLN A 36 5.36 -13.15 8.49
C GLN A 36 5.21 -14.64 8.80
N SER A 37 3.98 -15.13 8.92
CA SER A 37 3.71 -16.55 9.22
C SER A 37 3.98 -17.49 8.03
N LEU A 38 4.09 -16.95 6.82
CA LEU A 38 4.33 -17.73 5.60
C LEU A 38 5.81 -18.11 5.47
N SER A 39 6.08 -19.29 4.92
CA SER A 39 7.39 -19.67 4.41
C SER A 39 7.75 -18.91 3.13
N ASP A 40 9.02 -18.98 2.72
CA ASP A 40 9.49 -18.32 1.49
C ASP A 40 8.79 -18.87 0.24
N ASP A 41 8.53 -20.19 0.21
CA ASP A 41 7.80 -20.84 -0.89
C ASP A 41 6.33 -20.39 -0.93
N GLU A 42 5.68 -20.25 0.23
CA GLU A 42 4.30 -19.75 0.31
C GLU A 42 4.21 -18.29 -0.13
N LEU A 43 5.15 -17.43 0.30
CA LEU A 43 5.23 -16.03 -0.18
C LEU A 43 5.47 -15.95 -1.68
N ALA A 44 6.34 -16.79 -2.23
CA ALA A 44 6.60 -16.84 -3.67
C ALA A 44 5.35 -17.22 -4.48
N ASN A 45 4.50 -18.09 -3.93
CA ASN A 45 3.25 -18.53 -4.56
C ASN A 45 2.14 -17.47 -4.55
N LEU A 46 2.23 -16.43 -3.71
CA LEU A 46 1.26 -15.33 -3.73
C LEU A 46 1.32 -14.53 -5.05
N GLY A 47 2.50 -14.38 -5.65
CA GLY A 47 2.67 -13.62 -6.90
C GLY A 47 1.82 -14.15 -8.06
N PRO A 48 1.92 -15.46 -8.39
CA PRO A 48 1.03 -16.09 -9.36
C PRO A 48 -0.47 -15.95 -9.01
N LEU A 49 -0.84 -16.11 -7.73
CA LEU A 49 -2.23 -15.99 -7.28
C LEU A 49 -2.78 -14.57 -7.50
N PHE A 50 -2.01 -13.53 -7.16
CA PHE A 50 -2.40 -12.14 -7.42
C PHE A 50 -2.57 -11.86 -8.91
N ARG A 51 -1.70 -12.43 -9.76
CA ARG A 51 -1.82 -12.32 -11.22
C ARG A 51 -3.08 -12.98 -11.73
N GLU A 52 -3.41 -14.17 -11.24
CA GLU A 52 -4.63 -14.89 -11.62
C GLU A 52 -5.87 -14.08 -11.23
N ARG A 53 -5.94 -13.57 -10.00
CA ARG A 53 -7.03 -12.71 -9.51
C ARG A 53 -7.20 -11.45 -10.36
N ALA A 54 -6.10 -10.78 -10.70
CA ALA A 54 -6.12 -9.59 -11.56
C ALA A 54 -6.63 -9.91 -12.98
N ILE A 55 -6.20 -11.02 -13.59
CA ILE A 55 -6.70 -11.47 -14.89
C ILE A 55 -8.17 -11.88 -14.81
N GLY A 56 -8.58 -12.42 -13.66
CA GLY A 56 -9.97 -12.76 -13.33
C GLY A 56 -10.90 -11.55 -13.13
N GLY A 57 -10.37 -10.32 -13.20
CA GLY A 57 -11.14 -9.08 -13.16
C GLY A 57 -11.20 -8.40 -11.80
N GLU A 58 -10.48 -8.89 -10.79
CA GLU A 58 -10.32 -8.17 -9.53
C GLU A 58 -9.53 -6.88 -9.75
N SER A 59 -9.96 -5.78 -9.13
CA SER A 59 -9.30 -4.50 -9.30
C SER A 59 -7.90 -4.50 -8.67
N LEU A 60 -6.93 -3.87 -9.33
CA LEU A 60 -5.60 -3.67 -8.74
C LEU A 60 -5.67 -2.86 -7.43
N ASP A 61 -6.65 -1.98 -7.27
CA ASP A 61 -6.85 -1.21 -6.04
C ASP A 61 -7.33 -2.11 -4.87
N GLU A 62 -8.08 -3.17 -5.18
CA GLU A 62 -8.54 -4.15 -4.19
C GLU A 62 -7.41 -5.08 -3.77
N LEU A 63 -6.56 -5.48 -4.72
CA LEU A 63 -5.37 -6.31 -4.50
C LEU A 63 -4.24 -5.56 -3.78
N LEU A 64 -4.16 -4.24 -3.93
CA LEU A 64 -3.02 -3.43 -3.48
C LEU A 64 -2.59 -3.70 -2.03
N PRO A 65 -3.49 -3.78 -1.03
CA PRO A 65 -3.08 -4.00 0.35
C PRO A 65 -2.37 -5.35 0.56
N GLU A 66 -2.86 -6.42 -0.05
CA GLU A 66 -2.26 -7.76 0.06
C GLU A 66 -0.92 -7.82 -0.66
N VAL A 67 -0.85 -7.25 -1.87
CA VAL A 67 0.39 -7.17 -2.66
C VAL A 67 1.46 -6.37 -1.92
N PHE A 68 1.12 -5.21 -1.36
CA PHE A 68 2.07 -4.36 -0.65
C PHE A 68 2.54 -5.01 0.67
N ALA A 69 1.68 -5.74 1.36
CA ALA A 69 2.07 -6.51 2.55
C ALA A 69 3.08 -7.62 2.19
N ALA A 70 2.83 -8.37 1.11
CA ALA A 70 3.74 -9.40 0.63
C ALA A 70 5.10 -8.80 0.19
N VAL A 71 5.10 -7.72 -0.59
CA VAL A 71 6.33 -7.02 -1.03
C VAL A 71 7.12 -6.48 0.17
N ARG A 72 6.44 -5.93 1.18
CA ARG A 72 7.10 -5.47 2.42
C ARG A 72 7.81 -6.61 3.12
N GLU A 73 7.16 -7.75 3.28
CA GLU A 73 7.75 -8.93 3.92
C GLU A 73 8.95 -9.46 3.13
N VAL A 74 8.82 -9.59 1.81
CA VAL A 74 9.93 -10.00 0.92
C VAL A 74 11.12 -9.06 1.05
N SER A 75 10.90 -7.74 1.07
CA SER A 75 11.96 -6.75 1.30
C SER A 75 12.62 -6.91 2.69
N GLY A 76 11.82 -7.20 3.72
CA GLY A 76 12.31 -7.50 5.06
C GLY A 76 13.25 -8.72 5.07
N ARG A 77 12.87 -9.81 4.40
CA ARG A 77 13.65 -11.05 4.33
C ARG A 77 14.91 -10.93 3.48
N THR A 78 14.80 -10.30 2.31
CA THR A 78 15.86 -10.32 1.29
C THR A 78 16.85 -9.17 1.43
N LEU A 79 16.38 -7.99 1.85
CA LEU A 79 17.20 -6.78 1.95
C LEU A 79 17.44 -6.35 3.40
N GLY A 80 16.73 -6.95 4.38
CA GLY A 80 16.75 -6.49 5.77
C GLY A 80 16.05 -5.13 5.96
N LEU A 81 15.25 -4.69 4.97
CA LEU A 81 14.61 -3.38 4.97
C LEU A 81 13.09 -3.55 4.99
N ARG A 82 12.49 -3.30 6.15
CA ARG A 82 11.03 -3.19 6.28
C ARG A 82 10.59 -1.82 5.78
N HIS A 83 9.78 -1.78 4.73
CA HIS A 83 9.25 -0.53 4.18
C HIS A 83 8.54 0.31 5.27
N PHE A 84 8.90 1.58 5.39
CA PHE A 84 8.20 2.56 6.22
C PHE A 84 6.82 2.87 5.64
N ASP A 85 5.92 3.35 6.50
CA ASP A 85 4.54 3.68 6.11
C ASP A 85 4.50 4.76 5.03
N VAL A 86 5.38 5.76 5.10
CA VAL A 86 5.52 6.80 4.06
C VAL A 86 5.98 6.24 2.71
N GLN A 87 6.78 5.17 2.69
CA GLN A 87 7.19 4.52 1.43
C GLN A 87 6.01 3.80 0.77
N LEU A 88 5.12 3.18 1.58
CA LEU A 88 3.88 2.61 1.06
C LEU A 88 2.96 3.70 0.49
N MET A 89 2.84 4.84 1.17
CA MET A 89 2.08 6.00 0.67
C MET A 89 2.65 6.53 -0.65
N GLY A 90 3.97 6.61 -0.76
CA GLY A 90 4.65 6.94 -2.02
C GLY A 90 4.33 5.94 -3.13
N GLY A 91 4.41 4.63 -2.83
CA GLY A 91 4.04 3.57 -3.77
C GLY A 91 2.59 3.66 -4.26
N MET A 92 1.65 3.99 -3.38
CA MET A 92 0.24 4.23 -3.76
C MET A 92 0.08 5.46 -4.65
N ALA A 93 0.85 6.52 -4.41
CA ALA A 93 0.83 7.69 -5.30
C ALA A 93 1.34 7.32 -6.71
N LEU A 94 2.41 6.53 -6.81
CA LEU A 94 2.92 6.06 -8.10
C LEU A 94 1.93 5.12 -8.82
N HIS A 95 1.29 4.21 -8.08
CA HIS A 95 0.21 3.35 -8.61
C HIS A 95 -0.92 4.15 -9.25
N GLU A 96 -1.26 5.30 -8.66
CA GLU A 96 -2.29 6.21 -9.19
C GLU A 96 -1.78 7.13 -10.31
N GLY A 97 -0.56 6.92 -10.82
CA GLY A 97 0.05 7.74 -11.87
C GLY A 97 0.39 9.16 -11.43
N LYS A 98 0.60 9.38 -10.12
CA LYS A 98 0.97 10.69 -9.54
C LYS A 98 2.46 10.75 -9.22
N ILE A 99 2.92 11.97 -8.95
CA ILE A 99 4.28 12.22 -8.44
C ILE A 99 4.27 12.04 -6.92
N ALA A 100 5.17 11.20 -6.41
CA ALA A 100 5.45 11.08 -4.99
C ALA A 100 6.63 11.99 -4.62
N GLU A 101 6.34 13.12 -3.97
CA GLU A 101 7.36 13.92 -3.28
C GLU A 101 7.58 13.30 -1.90
N MET A 102 8.80 12.79 -1.64
CA MET A 102 9.13 11.96 -0.48
C MET A 102 10.24 12.57 0.36
#